data_AF-A0A944XQF7-F1
#
_entry.id   AF-A0A944XQF7-F1
#
_cell.length_a   1.000
_cell.length_b   1.000
_cell.length_c   1.000
_cell.angle_alpha   90.00
_cell.angle_beta   90.00
_cell.angle_gamma   90.00
#
_symmetry.space_group_name_H-M   'P 1'
#
loop_
_entity.id
_entity.type
_entity.pdbx_description
1 polymer ?
#
loop_
_entity_poly.entity_id
_entity_poly.type
_entity_poly.pdbx_seq_one_letter_code
_entity_poly.pdbx_strand_id
1 'polypeptide(L)'
;MEFPEDFKNKRYGKGSLLIANPVLPDPNFSRTVILLCNHDEQGSFGLVINRSAQLGATDLFSSIDILKSYNGKIYIGGPVSEEMVFYLYRSTKSIDGLDEVCPGIYFGSSLETLESLYLDIANPQQNIRFYLGYSGWSSGQLDGEMEQNSWL
;
A
#
# COMPACT_ATOMS: atom_id res chain seq x y z
N MET A 1 2.13 23.94 -12.49
CA MET A 1 0.93 23.20 -12.93
C MET A 1 -0.05 23.35 -11.79
N GLU A 2 -1.12 24.10 -11.99
CA GLU A 2 -2.17 24.24 -10.98
C GLU A 2 -3.13 23.06 -11.14
N PHE A 3 -3.49 22.45 -10.03
CA PHE A 3 -4.46 21.36 -10.03
C PHE A 3 -5.88 21.91 -10.22
N PRO A 4 -6.80 21.14 -10.82
CA PRO A 4 -8.19 21.56 -10.95
C PRO A 4 -8.82 21.88 -9.59
N GLU A 5 -9.55 22.99 -9.50
CA GLU A 5 -10.24 23.45 -8.27
C GLU A 5 -11.18 22.38 -7.67
N ASP A 6 -11.68 21.45 -8.48
CA ASP A 6 -12.63 20.39 -8.10
C ASP A 6 -12.12 19.40 -7.02
N PHE A 7 -10.81 19.40 -6.71
CA PHE A 7 -10.21 18.54 -5.70
C PHE A 7 -10.11 19.17 -4.31
N LYS A 8 -10.19 20.50 -4.19
CA LYS A 8 -9.96 21.22 -2.92
C LYS A 8 -10.98 20.93 -1.81
N ASN A 9 -12.14 20.37 -2.14
CA ASN A 9 -13.24 20.10 -1.20
C ASN A 9 -13.57 18.60 -1.05
N LYS A 10 -12.76 17.69 -1.60
CA LYS A 10 -12.98 16.25 -1.44
C LYS A 10 -12.33 15.75 -0.15
N ARG A 11 -13.12 15.06 0.67
CA ARG A 11 -12.62 14.29 1.81
C ARG A 11 -11.83 13.09 1.30
N TYR A 12 -10.57 12.99 1.69
CA TYR A 12 -9.77 11.77 1.58
C TYR A 12 -9.92 10.95 2.86
N GLY A 13 -9.51 9.69 2.77
CA GLY A 13 -9.54 8.74 3.87
C GLY A 13 -9.14 7.35 3.39
N LYS A 14 -9.33 6.35 4.25
CA LYS A 14 -9.11 4.94 3.90
C LYS A 14 -9.77 4.58 2.57
N GLY A 15 -9.01 3.93 1.69
CA GLY A 15 -9.41 3.56 0.33
C GLY A 15 -9.15 4.63 -0.74
N SER A 16 -8.74 5.85 -0.35
CA SER A 16 -8.39 6.91 -1.31
C SER A 16 -7.01 6.66 -1.92
N LEU A 17 -6.81 7.20 -3.14
CA LEU A 17 -5.50 7.27 -3.77
C LEU A 17 -4.96 8.69 -3.61
N LEU A 18 -3.72 8.81 -3.12
CA LEU A 18 -2.95 10.04 -3.15
C LEU A 18 -2.04 10.02 -4.35
N ILE A 19 -2.11 11.06 -5.18
CA ILE A 19 -1.25 11.20 -6.35
C ILE A 19 -0.21 12.27 -6.04
N ALA A 20 1.07 11.88 -6.03
CA ALA A 20 2.15 12.83 -5.76
C ALA A 20 2.17 13.94 -6.80
N ASN A 21 2.30 15.18 -6.33
CA ASN A 21 2.55 16.30 -7.21
C ASN A 21 3.86 16.08 -7.99
N PRO A 22 3.89 16.27 -9.33
CA PRO A 22 5.10 16.08 -10.12
C PRO A 22 6.33 16.86 -9.63
N VAL A 23 6.14 17.97 -8.91
CA VAL A 23 7.23 18.79 -8.35
C VAL A 23 7.54 18.50 -6.89
N LEU A 24 6.92 17.48 -6.28
CA LEU A 24 7.22 17.05 -4.91
C LEU A 24 8.71 16.69 -4.81
N PRO A 25 9.50 17.38 -3.96
CA PRO A 25 10.96 17.22 -3.94
C PRO A 25 11.42 15.95 -3.25
N ASP A 26 10.58 15.32 -2.43
CA ASP A 26 10.93 14.09 -1.73
C ASP A 26 11.12 12.93 -2.72
N PRO A 27 12.34 12.37 -2.87
CA PRO A 27 12.59 11.26 -3.78
C PRO A 27 11.80 9.99 -3.42
N ASN A 28 11.44 9.81 -2.15
CA ASN A 28 10.63 8.68 -1.70
C ASN A 28 9.22 8.74 -2.29
N PHE A 29 8.74 9.92 -2.65
CA PHE A 29 7.36 10.13 -3.09
C PHE A 29 7.24 10.77 -4.48
N SER A 30 8.35 11.14 -5.12
CA SER A 30 8.29 11.66 -6.49
C SER A 30 7.64 10.63 -7.43
N ARG A 31 6.60 11.10 -8.14
CA ARG A 31 5.79 10.33 -9.10
C ARG A 31 5.13 9.07 -8.51
N THR A 32 4.87 9.04 -7.21
CA THR A 32 4.16 7.92 -6.58
C THR A 32 2.65 8.08 -6.65
N VAL A 33 1.97 6.93 -6.59
CA VAL A 33 0.56 6.84 -6.26
C VAL A 33 0.48 5.98 -5.00
N ILE A 34 -0.19 6.48 -3.96
CA ILE A 34 -0.31 5.82 -2.67
C ILE A 34 -1.77 5.44 -2.43
N LEU A 35 -2.02 4.18 -2.06
CA LEU A 35 -3.30 3.78 -1.50
C LEU A 35 -3.29 4.01 0.01
N LEU A 36 -4.21 4.83 0.53
CA LEU A 36 -4.41 4.97 1.97
C LEU A 36 -5.11 3.73 2.51
N CYS A 37 -4.41 2.93 3.31
CA CYS A 37 -5.01 1.76 3.96
C CYS A 37 -5.61 2.10 5.33
N ASN A 38 -5.17 3.18 5.98
CA ASN A 38 -5.83 3.76 7.15
C ASN A 38 -5.67 5.29 7.18
N HIS A 39 -6.66 5.98 7.75
CA HIS A 39 -6.63 7.42 8.01
C HIS A 39 -7.59 7.74 9.15
N ASP A 40 -7.04 8.22 10.27
CA ASP A 40 -7.77 8.62 11.47
C ASP A 40 -7.06 9.77 12.20
N GLU A 41 -7.57 10.15 13.37
CA GLU A 41 -7.03 11.26 14.17
C GLU A 41 -5.59 11.03 14.65
N GLN A 42 -5.13 9.78 14.72
CA GLN A 42 -3.77 9.43 15.15
C GLN A 42 -2.76 9.53 14.00
N GLY A 43 -3.22 9.43 12.75
CA GLY A 43 -2.38 9.58 11.58
C GLY A 43 -2.92 8.84 10.36
N SER A 44 -2.04 8.67 9.37
CA SER A 44 -2.36 7.96 8.13
C SER A 44 -1.33 6.89 7.81
N PHE A 45 -1.79 5.84 7.16
CA PHE A 45 -0.95 4.74 6.68
C PHE A 45 -1.34 4.44 5.24
N GLY A 46 -0.34 4.24 4.38
CA GLY A 46 -0.58 3.87 2.99
C GLY A 46 0.58 3.13 2.34
N LEU A 47 0.30 2.58 1.16
CA LEU A 47 1.25 1.83 0.35
C LEU A 47 1.41 2.48 -1.02
N VAL A 48 2.65 2.77 -1.42
CA VAL A 48 2.97 3.15 -2.80
C VAL A 48 2.67 1.96 -3.72
N ILE A 49 1.73 2.14 -4.66
CA ILE A 49 1.21 1.04 -5.51
C ILE A 49 1.89 0.95 -6.88
N ASN A 50 2.72 1.92 -7.25
CA ASN A 50 3.31 2.04 -8.58
C ASN A 50 4.85 1.95 -8.61
N ARG A 51 5.49 1.48 -7.51
CA ARG A 51 6.94 1.34 -7.41
C ARG A 51 7.34 -0.10 -7.12
N SER A 52 7.89 -0.80 -8.13
CA SER A 52 8.40 -2.17 -7.95
C SER A 52 9.81 -2.17 -7.35
N ALA A 53 10.07 -3.13 -6.46
CA ALA A 53 11.41 -3.46 -5.99
C ALA A 53 12.18 -4.32 -7.02
N GLN A 54 13.50 -4.30 -6.96
CA GLN A 54 14.37 -5.26 -7.66
C GLN A 54 14.66 -6.47 -6.75
N LEU A 55 13.59 -7.11 -6.27
CA LEU A 55 13.65 -8.24 -5.35
C LEU A 55 12.64 -9.31 -5.79
N GLY A 56 13.04 -10.58 -5.69
CA GLY A 56 12.17 -11.73 -5.96
C GLY A 56 11.58 -12.35 -4.69
N ALA A 57 10.55 -13.18 -4.86
CA ALA A 57 9.90 -13.86 -3.73
C ALA A 57 10.81 -14.85 -3.01
N THR A 58 11.70 -15.53 -3.74
CA THR A 58 12.67 -16.47 -3.16
C THR A 58 13.58 -15.79 -2.14
N ASP A 59 14.01 -14.56 -2.44
CA ASP A 59 14.88 -13.78 -1.56
C ASP A 59 14.07 -13.23 -0.37
N LEU A 60 12.87 -12.68 -0.66
CA LEU A 60 12.02 -12.08 0.37
C LEU A 60 11.50 -13.11 1.39
N PHE A 61 11.05 -14.27 0.93
CA PHE A 61 10.41 -15.31 1.73
C PHE A 61 11.31 -16.52 1.94
N SER A 62 12.61 -16.27 2.15
CA SER A 62 13.62 -17.34 2.32
C SER A 62 13.28 -18.36 3.41
N SER A 63 12.47 -17.99 4.42
CA SER A 63 12.00 -18.86 5.50
C SER A 63 10.59 -19.46 5.30
N ILE A 64 9.85 -19.06 4.26
CA ILE A 64 8.45 -19.46 4.03
C ILE A 64 8.32 -20.10 2.66
N ASP A 65 8.45 -21.42 2.60
CA ASP A 65 8.58 -22.17 1.34
C ASP A 65 7.42 -21.97 0.36
N ILE A 66 6.19 -21.90 0.87
CA ILE A 66 4.99 -21.75 0.03
C ILE A 66 5.01 -20.42 -0.76
N LEU A 67 5.53 -19.35 -0.16
CA LEU A 67 5.58 -18.02 -0.75
C LEU A 67 6.75 -17.85 -1.74
N LYS A 68 7.80 -18.69 -1.66
CA LYS A 68 8.91 -18.66 -2.63
C LYS A 68 8.47 -18.92 -4.06
N SER A 69 7.35 -19.62 -4.24
CA SER A 69 6.78 -19.91 -5.56
C SER A 69 6.10 -18.70 -6.22
N TYR A 70 5.88 -17.61 -5.48
CA TYR A 70 5.28 -16.40 -6.01
C TYR A 70 6.17 -15.76 -7.08
N ASN A 71 5.60 -15.54 -8.27
CA ASN A 71 6.33 -14.98 -9.43
C ASN A 71 5.86 -13.57 -9.82
N GLY A 72 4.99 -12.96 -9.01
CA GLY A 72 4.57 -11.57 -9.21
C GLY A 72 5.65 -10.58 -8.76
N LYS A 73 5.43 -9.30 -9.04
CA LYS A 73 6.33 -8.24 -8.58
C LYS A 73 6.17 -8.01 -7.07
N ILE A 74 7.27 -7.67 -6.43
CA ILE A 74 7.31 -7.07 -5.09
C ILE A 74 7.38 -5.54 -5.26
N TYR A 75 6.71 -4.81 -4.39
CA TYR A 75 6.61 -3.35 -4.42
C TYR A 75 7.30 -2.74 -3.21
N ILE A 76 7.71 -1.49 -3.33
CA ILE A 76 8.16 -0.67 -2.21
C ILE A 76 6.95 0.14 -1.77
N GLY A 77 6.44 -0.10 -0.56
CA GLY A 77 5.27 0.58 -0.02
C GLY A 77 5.56 1.95 0.58
N GLY A 78 6.81 2.20 0.99
CA GLY A 78 7.31 3.50 1.44
C GLY A 78 8.57 3.38 2.28
N PRO A 79 9.10 4.49 2.80
CA PRO A 79 10.40 4.54 3.47
C PRO A 79 10.37 4.07 4.94
N VAL A 80 9.19 3.79 5.50
CA VAL A 80 9.07 3.40 6.91
C VAL A 80 9.05 1.88 7.04
N SER A 81 9.85 1.34 7.96
CA SER A 81 9.93 -0.10 8.25
C SER A 81 10.20 -0.94 6.99
N GLU A 82 11.22 -0.58 6.21
CA GLU A 82 11.52 -1.15 4.88
C GLU A 82 11.72 -2.69 4.87
N GLU A 83 11.99 -3.31 6.02
CA GLU A 83 12.12 -4.77 6.17
C GLU A 83 10.77 -5.48 6.42
N MET A 84 9.72 -4.74 6.81
CA MET A 84 8.40 -5.33 7.05
C MET A 84 7.68 -5.60 5.73
N VAL A 85 7.01 -6.76 5.68
CA VAL A 85 6.19 -7.17 4.55
C VAL A 85 4.72 -6.88 4.84
N PHE A 86 4.10 -6.17 3.91
CA PHE A 86 2.66 -6.00 3.83
C PHE A 86 2.11 -6.62 2.56
N TYR A 87 0.82 -6.90 2.51
CA TYR A 87 0.17 -7.37 1.31
C TYR A 87 -1.22 -6.77 1.11
N LEU A 88 -1.57 -6.61 -0.16
CA LEU A 88 -2.94 -6.38 -0.60
C LEU A 88 -3.45 -7.63 -1.30
N TYR A 89 -4.59 -8.14 -0.85
CA TYR A 89 -5.27 -9.30 -1.39
C TYR A 89 -6.61 -8.91 -1.99
N ARG A 90 -6.86 -9.30 -3.23
CA ARG A 90 -8.14 -9.13 -3.91
C ARG A 90 -9.04 -10.32 -3.63
N SER A 91 -10.20 -10.08 -3.05
CA SER A 91 -11.20 -11.11 -2.78
C SER A 91 -12.62 -10.58 -3.02
N THR A 92 -13.54 -11.47 -3.37
CA THR A 92 -14.99 -11.17 -3.44
C THR A 92 -15.71 -11.53 -2.14
N LYS A 93 -15.00 -12.13 -1.19
CA LYS A 93 -15.50 -12.53 0.12
C LYS A 93 -14.68 -11.84 1.20
N SER A 94 -15.33 -11.50 2.31
CA SER A 94 -14.64 -11.09 3.53
C SER A 94 -13.68 -12.19 3.99
N ILE A 95 -12.52 -11.79 4.49
CA ILE A 95 -11.46 -12.68 4.95
C ILE A 95 -11.14 -12.30 6.39
N ASP A 96 -11.32 -13.25 7.30
CA ASP A 96 -11.04 -13.02 8.72
C ASP A 96 -9.55 -12.71 8.93
N GLY A 97 -9.27 -11.73 9.79
CA GLY A 97 -7.91 -11.29 10.09
C GLY A 97 -7.29 -10.34 9.05
N LEU A 98 -8.00 -10.01 7.97
CA LEU A 98 -7.60 -8.95 7.03
C LEU A 98 -8.53 -7.74 7.14
N ASP A 99 -7.97 -6.56 6.88
CA ASP A 99 -8.70 -5.31 6.93
C ASP A 99 -9.16 -4.88 5.53
N GLU A 100 -10.45 -4.67 5.32
CA GLU A 100 -10.95 -4.21 4.01
C GLU A 100 -10.65 -2.72 3.82
N VAL A 101 -9.78 -2.39 2.86
CA VAL A 101 -9.34 -1.02 2.57
C VAL A 101 -10.31 -0.31 1.64
N CYS A 102 -10.75 -1.01 0.60
CA CYS A 102 -11.80 -0.59 -0.31
C CYS A 102 -12.48 -1.86 -0.88
N PRO A 103 -13.66 -1.74 -1.52
CA PRO A 103 -14.45 -2.89 -1.92
C PRO A 103 -13.64 -3.97 -2.65
N GLY A 104 -13.51 -5.13 -2.00
CA GLY A 104 -12.81 -6.30 -2.53
C GLY A 104 -11.27 -6.25 -2.50
N ILE A 105 -10.68 -5.27 -1.81
CA ILE A 105 -9.24 -5.15 -1.55
C ILE A 105 -8.99 -5.17 -0.04
N TYR A 106 -8.30 -6.22 0.40
CA TYR A 106 -7.99 -6.50 1.78
C TYR A 106 -6.50 -6.27 2.05
N PHE A 107 -6.19 -5.65 3.17
CA PHE A 107 -4.83 -5.42 3.64
C PHE A 107 -4.47 -6.41 4.75
N GLY A 108 -3.23 -6.89 4.72
CA GLY A 108 -2.66 -7.71 5.78
C GLY A 108 -1.18 -7.46 5.99
N SER A 109 -0.73 -7.75 7.21
CA SER A 109 0.66 -7.66 7.65
C SER A 109 1.16 -8.94 8.32
N SER A 110 0.25 -9.88 8.65
CA SER A 110 0.60 -11.16 9.26
C SER A 110 0.94 -12.18 8.18
N LEU A 111 2.19 -12.64 8.17
CA LEU A 111 2.64 -13.73 7.29
C LEU A 111 2.01 -15.07 7.69
N GLU A 112 1.72 -15.29 8.97
CA GLU A 112 1.02 -16.49 9.45
C GLU A 112 -0.42 -16.58 8.90
N THR A 113 -1.14 -15.46 8.92
CA THR A 113 -2.49 -15.37 8.33
C THR A 113 -2.41 -15.59 6.82
N LEU A 114 -1.39 -15.02 6.17
CA LEU A 114 -1.17 -15.22 4.74
C LEU A 114 -0.88 -16.68 4.39
N GLU A 115 0.04 -17.34 5.11
CA GLU A 115 0.38 -18.75 4.88
C GLU A 115 -0.85 -19.65 4.95
N SER A 116 -1.72 -19.39 5.92
CA SER A 116 -2.97 -20.14 6.12
C SER A 116 -3.95 -19.95 4.95
N LEU A 117 -3.97 -18.77 4.33
CA LEU A 117 -4.86 -18.44 3.21
C LEU A 117 -4.28 -18.79 1.84
N TYR A 118 -2.96 -18.84 1.70
CA TYR A 118 -2.28 -18.79 0.41
C TYR A 118 -2.65 -19.95 -0.52
N LEU A 119 -2.87 -21.15 0.04
CA LEU A 119 -3.28 -22.34 -0.72
C LEU A 119 -4.65 -22.18 -1.38
N ASP A 120 -5.54 -21.37 -0.81
CA ASP A 120 -6.90 -21.14 -1.32
C ASP A 120 -6.97 -19.96 -2.30
N ILE A 121 -5.87 -19.21 -2.46
CA ILE A 121 -5.81 -18.09 -3.40
C ILE A 121 -5.60 -18.63 -4.81
N ALA A 122 -6.65 -18.57 -5.62
CA ALA A 122 -6.52 -18.81 -7.05
C ALA A 122 -5.61 -17.76 -7.71
N ASN A 123 -4.64 -18.20 -8.51
CA ASN A 123 -3.67 -17.34 -9.22
C ASN A 123 -3.06 -16.24 -8.33
N PRO A 124 -2.27 -16.58 -7.29
CA PRO A 124 -1.75 -15.62 -6.32
C PRO A 124 -1.10 -14.40 -6.97
N GLN A 125 -0.28 -14.58 -8.00
CA GLN A 125 0.38 -13.52 -8.76
C GLN A 125 -0.54 -12.45 -9.39
N GLN A 126 -1.85 -12.73 -9.51
CA GLN A 126 -2.85 -11.76 -9.98
C GLN A 126 -3.69 -11.16 -8.85
N ASN A 127 -3.82 -11.88 -7.74
CA ASN A 127 -4.75 -11.54 -6.65
C ASN A 127 -4.05 -11.05 -5.38
N ILE A 128 -2.76 -11.28 -5.21
CA ILE A 128 -1.97 -10.72 -4.11
C ILE A 128 -0.84 -9.85 -4.62
N ARG A 129 -0.53 -8.78 -3.88
CA ARG A 129 0.68 -7.97 -4.08
C ARG A 129 1.39 -7.81 -2.75
N PHE A 130 2.71 -7.94 -2.78
CA PHE A 130 3.58 -7.74 -1.63
C PHE A 130 4.27 -6.38 -1.67
N TYR A 131 4.46 -5.81 -0.50
CA TYR A 131 5.03 -4.49 -0.29
C TYR A 131 6.09 -4.55 0.82
N LEU A 132 7.23 -3.93 0.59
CA LEU A 132 8.25 -3.66 1.59
C LEU A 132 8.07 -2.26 2.17
N GLY A 133 7.96 -2.17 3.48
CA GLY A 133 7.71 -0.92 4.17
C GLY A 133 6.37 -0.26 3.81
N TYR A 134 6.16 0.92 4.36
CA TYR A 134 4.95 1.70 4.17
C TYR A 134 5.22 3.21 4.18
N SER A 135 4.21 3.96 3.76
CA SER A 135 4.15 5.42 3.83
C SER A 135 3.30 5.81 5.04
N GLY A 136 3.89 6.54 5.98
CA GLY A 136 3.24 6.92 7.23
C GLY A 136 3.19 8.42 7.41
N TRP A 137 2.08 8.90 7.97
CA TRP A 137 1.90 10.28 8.36
C TRP A 137 1.50 10.33 9.83
N SER A 138 2.12 11.25 10.56
CA SER A 138 1.66 11.59 11.91
C SER A 138 0.32 12.32 11.86
N SER A 139 -0.36 12.42 13.00
CA SER A 139 -1.59 13.21 13.16
C SER A 139 -1.47 14.61 12.54
N GLY A 140 -2.43 14.97 11.67
CA GLY A 140 -2.49 16.25 10.96
C GLY A 140 -1.44 16.47 9.86
N GLN A 141 -0.44 15.59 9.71
CA GLN A 141 0.64 15.78 8.74
C GLN A 141 0.13 15.68 7.31
N LEU A 142 -0.68 14.64 7.00
CA LEU A 142 -1.24 14.48 5.66
C LEU A 142 -2.11 15.68 5.28
N ASP A 143 -2.89 16.21 6.23
CA ASP A 143 -3.77 17.36 6.00
C ASP A 143 -2.96 18.61 5.62
N GLY A 144 -1.87 18.88 6.35
CA GLY A 144 -0.95 19.97 6.00
C GLY A 144 -0.27 19.77 4.64
N GLU A 145 0.04 18.53 4.27
CA GLU A 145 0.60 18.21 2.94
C GLU A 145 -0.44 18.39 1.81
N MET A 146 -1.72 18.08 2.06
CA MET A 146 -2.82 18.37 1.13
C MET A 146 -2.99 19.88 0.93
N GLU A 147 -2.95 20.67 2.00
CA GLU A 147 -3.00 22.14 1.93
C GLU A 147 -1.84 22.74 1.13
N GLN A 148 -0.66 22.10 1.21
CA GLN A 148 0.53 22.49 0.45
C GLN A 148 0.52 22.01 -1.01
N ASN A 149 -0.55 21.31 -1.45
CA ASN A 149 -0.65 20.69 -2.77
C ASN A 149 0.48 19.68 -3.05
N SER A 150 0.98 19.01 -2.03
CA SER A 150 1.94 17.90 -2.18
C SER A 150 1.28 16.68 -2.82
N TRP A 151 -0.02 16.52 -2.59
CA TRP A 151 -0.84 15.40 -3.07
C TRP A 151 -2.11 15.89 -3.77
N LEU A 152 -2.65 15.00 -4.61
CA LEU A 152 -4.00 15.08 -5.19
C LEU A 152 -4.89 13.96 -4.71
#